data_AF-A0A8J8P7V0-F1
#
_entry.id   AF-A0A8J8P7V0-F1
#
_cell.length_a   1.000
_cell.length_b   1.000
_cell.length_c   1.000
_cell.angle_alpha   90.00
_cell.angle_beta   90.00
_cell.angle_gamma   90.00
#
_symmetry.space_group_name_H-M   'P 1'
#
loop_
_entity.id
_entity.type
_entity.pdbx_description
1 polymer ?
#
loop_
_entity_poly.entity_id
_entity_poly.type
_entity_poly.pdbx_seq_one_letter_code
_entity_poly.pdbx_strand_id
1 'polypeptide(L)'
;MPPKSRGGSGGLSRRAALALIGGGGLLGISASGAFDQVGAQRPFDLAVDDDNALLGIETFGPIEVTQSDVTVDVMELHNRFPDAVFDSVSVTTDSSILSISDPLERGETLANDERLTVRGRVESDRSRTANVELTITVSGSSERIETTRTITVAVDLRGQLPEGCPVSLDISVSVGDDALGEQTSDGDLSLTNEEVDGSVTTTAGSGGSLDIRNTTITGDVIADGDISLRNATVGGDVRTREDSEGTISLENTTVGGSIVGDSDVTSRNSNVDGDLRTREDSEGAITVRGQRTTPATVVGSVVGDGDVEIIAAQIGGEVQTRSGSEGSITITNATVCRAIDADDDLTITNAEVGAVTADGDIQIKPNSTVFGTVNASNNVTLSRNATVKGDINASGDVTVDGTVEGGVFAGGTVDGSGTINGNDPRPSSENGNGGGQGR
;
A
#
# COMPACT_ATOMS: atom_id res chain seq x y z
N MET A 1 -15.14 11.97 69.77
CA MET A 1 -15.87 13.24 69.65
C MET A 1 -15.17 14.09 68.59
N PRO A 2 -15.87 14.44 67.49
CA PRO A 2 -15.59 15.58 66.58
C PRO A 2 -16.20 16.88 67.22
N PRO A 3 -16.47 18.03 66.55
CA PRO A 3 -16.22 18.53 65.17
C PRO A 3 -15.59 19.98 65.16
N LYS A 4 -15.28 20.69 64.05
CA LYS A 4 -16.11 21.30 62.98
C LYS A 4 -15.16 21.92 61.92
N SER A 5 -15.26 21.58 60.63
CA SER A 5 -16.06 22.22 59.54
C SER A 5 -15.66 23.68 59.24
N ARG A 6 -15.58 24.23 58.01
CA ARG A 6 -16.16 23.89 56.69
C ARG A 6 -15.61 24.93 55.69
N GLY A 7 -15.51 24.61 54.39
CA GLY A 7 -15.33 25.64 53.36
C GLY A 7 -14.89 25.06 52.02
N GLY A 8 -15.85 24.53 51.25
CA GLY A 8 -15.65 24.12 49.86
C GLY A 8 -16.25 25.11 48.86
N SER A 9 -16.23 24.68 47.60
CA SER A 9 -16.67 25.31 46.35
C SER A 9 -15.60 26.24 45.75
N GLY A 10 -15.03 25.98 44.57
CA GLY A 10 -15.60 25.34 43.39
C GLY A 10 -15.58 26.36 42.26
N GLY A 11 -15.11 25.97 41.07
CA GLY A 11 -15.36 26.75 39.86
C GLY A 11 -14.16 27.05 38.97
N LEU A 12 -13.98 26.19 37.96
CA LEU A 12 -13.79 26.57 36.56
C LEU A 12 -12.62 27.52 36.23
N SER A 13 -11.48 26.91 35.86
CA SER A 13 -10.36 27.60 35.22
C SER A 13 -10.66 27.87 33.74
N ARG A 14 -10.79 29.16 33.41
CA ARG A 14 -10.38 29.82 32.15
C ARG A 14 -11.07 29.36 30.85
N ARG A 15 -12.40 29.49 30.80
CA ARG A 15 -13.10 29.91 29.58
C ARG A 15 -13.98 31.13 29.90
N ALA A 16 -14.04 32.05 28.95
CA ALA A 16 -14.78 33.32 28.93
C ALA A 16 -14.13 34.50 29.71
N ALA A 17 -13.54 35.44 28.98
CA ALA A 17 -14.25 36.64 28.54
C ALA A 17 -13.26 37.70 28.05
N LEU A 18 -13.11 37.82 26.73
CA LEU A 18 -12.97 39.12 26.09
C LEU A 18 -13.84 39.12 24.85
N ALA A 19 -14.64 40.17 24.79
CA ALA A 19 -15.84 40.30 24.00
C ALA A 19 -15.56 41.07 22.71
N LEU A 20 -16.13 40.58 21.61
CA LEU A 20 -17.03 41.35 20.75
C LEU A 20 -16.44 42.58 20.03
N ILE A 21 -15.79 42.30 18.90
CA ILE A 21 -15.82 43.09 17.66
C ILE A 21 -16.06 42.02 16.58
N GLY A 22 -17.18 41.89 15.88
CA GLY A 22 -17.92 42.91 15.17
C GLY A 22 -17.56 42.83 13.68
N GLY A 23 -18.31 42.06 12.89
CA GLY A 23 -18.32 42.16 11.42
C GLY A 23 -17.69 40.97 10.70
N GLY A 24 -18.32 40.53 9.62
CA GLY A 24 -17.99 39.29 8.92
C GLY A 24 -16.83 39.41 7.93
N GLY A 25 -16.46 38.27 7.36
CA GLY A 25 -15.48 38.16 6.30
C GLY A 25 -14.97 36.73 6.22
N LEU A 26 -15.29 36.03 5.12
CA LEU A 26 -14.70 34.74 4.79
C LEU A 26 -13.17 34.83 4.90
N LEU A 27 -12.54 33.87 5.59
CA LEU A 27 -11.10 33.66 5.47
C LEU A 27 -10.84 32.97 4.13
N GLY A 28 -10.67 33.81 3.11
CA GLY A 28 -10.07 33.42 1.85
C GLY A 28 -8.63 32.98 2.12
N ILE A 29 -8.33 31.79 1.62
CA ILE A 29 -7.01 31.22 1.50
C ILE A 29 -6.17 32.23 0.71
N SER A 30 -5.03 32.65 1.26
CA SER A 30 -4.09 33.53 0.59
C SER A 30 -3.49 32.82 -0.62
N ALA A 31 -3.95 33.16 -1.82
CA ALA A 31 -3.24 32.87 -3.06
C ALA A 31 -2.00 33.79 -3.10
N SER A 32 -0.80 33.20 -3.04
CA SER A 32 0.47 33.88 -3.27
C SER A 32 0.58 34.25 -4.75
N GLY A 33 0.15 35.45 -5.13
CA GLY A 33 0.28 35.98 -6.49
C GLY A 33 1.73 35.98 -6.99
N ALA A 34 1.88 35.76 -8.29
CA ALA A 34 3.14 35.43 -8.95
C ALA A 34 4.12 36.60 -9.15
N PHE A 35 4.63 37.22 -8.08
CA PHE A 35 5.84 38.07 -8.15
C PHE A 35 6.51 38.21 -6.77
N ASP A 36 7.47 37.35 -6.42
CA ASP A 36 8.49 37.68 -5.40
C ASP A 36 9.90 37.53 -5.97
N GLN A 37 10.35 38.56 -6.69
CA GLN A 37 11.71 39.10 -6.62
C GLN A 37 11.91 40.20 -7.67
N VAL A 38 11.67 41.43 -7.25
CA VAL A 38 12.41 42.58 -7.79
C VAL A 38 13.21 43.12 -6.62
N GLY A 39 14.54 43.19 -6.74
CA GLY A 39 15.44 43.79 -5.75
C GLY A 39 15.26 45.31 -5.64
N ALA A 40 14.08 45.76 -5.24
CA ALA A 40 13.75 47.13 -4.89
C ALA A 40 12.63 47.13 -3.86
N GLN A 41 12.88 47.67 -2.66
CA GLN A 41 11.88 47.83 -1.60
C GLN A 41 10.68 48.65 -2.11
N ARG A 42 9.54 47.98 -2.30
CA ARG A 42 8.25 48.64 -2.52
C ARG A 42 7.41 48.57 -1.22
N PRO A 43 6.77 49.66 -0.80
CA PRO A 43 6.09 49.74 0.50
C PRO A 43 4.64 49.23 0.51
N PHE A 44 4.19 48.47 -0.50
CA PHE A 44 2.87 47.85 -0.52
C PHE A 44 2.81 46.64 -1.47
N ASP A 45 2.14 45.57 -1.01
CA ASP A 45 1.71 44.44 -1.83
C ASP A 45 0.53 44.85 -2.70
N LEU A 46 0.68 44.73 -4.01
CA LEU A 46 -0.45 44.75 -4.95
C LEU A 46 -0.77 43.28 -5.28
N ALA A 47 -1.81 42.74 -4.67
CA ALA A 47 -2.39 41.48 -5.13
C ALA A 47 -3.01 41.74 -6.52
N VAL A 48 -2.40 41.17 -7.56
CA VAL A 48 -2.98 41.11 -8.91
C VAL A 48 -3.65 39.76 -9.03
N ASP A 49 -4.90 39.74 -9.47
CA ASP A 49 -5.65 38.53 -9.76
C ASP A 49 -5.01 37.80 -10.98
N ASP A 50 -4.98 36.47 -10.95
CA ASP A 50 -4.32 35.63 -11.98
C ASP A 50 -4.94 35.85 -13.38
N ASP A 51 -6.23 36.18 -13.41
CA ASP A 51 -6.96 36.54 -14.63
C ASP A 51 -6.39 37.77 -15.34
N ASN A 52 -5.68 38.63 -14.62
CA ASN A 52 -5.06 39.85 -15.14
C ASN A 52 -3.53 39.88 -15.03
N ALA A 53 -2.93 38.80 -14.53
CA ALA A 53 -1.48 38.66 -14.46
C ALA A 53 -0.87 38.45 -15.86
N LEU A 54 0.37 38.91 -16.04
CA LEU A 54 1.13 38.74 -17.27
C LEU A 54 1.52 37.27 -17.50
N LEU A 55 1.64 36.48 -16.43
CA LEU A 55 1.59 35.02 -16.49
C LEU A 55 0.25 34.61 -15.89
N GLY A 56 -0.70 34.20 -16.72
CA GLY A 56 -1.94 33.60 -16.27
C GLY A 56 -1.68 32.18 -15.77
N ILE A 57 -2.24 31.84 -14.61
CA ILE A 57 -2.10 30.50 -14.01
C ILE A 57 -3.49 30.03 -13.62
N GLU A 58 -3.98 28.98 -14.27
CA GLU A 58 -5.28 28.39 -13.99
C GLU A 58 -5.06 26.95 -13.49
N THR A 59 -5.35 26.69 -12.21
CA THR A 59 -5.23 25.34 -11.65
C THR A 59 -6.53 24.55 -11.83
N PHE A 60 -6.42 23.29 -12.28
CA PHE A 60 -7.57 22.39 -12.35
C PHE A 60 -7.73 21.69 -11.00
N GLY A 61 -8.62 22.19 -10.13
CA GLY A 61 -8.80 21.68 -8.78
C GLY A 61 -10.27 21.61 -8.31
N PRO A 62 -10.64 20.63 -7.45
CA PRO A 62 -9.81 19.52 -6.96
C PRO A 62 -9.59 18.44 -8.02
N ILE A 63 -8.41 17.80 -8.00
CA ILE A 63 -8.11 16.61 -8.82
C ILE A 63 -8.63 15.40 -8.07
N GLU A 64 -9.60 14.69 -8.64
CA GLU A 64 -10.15 13.46 -8.07
C GLU A 64 -9.84 12.28 -8.99
N VAL A 65 -9.15 11.27 -8.45
CA VAL A 65 -8.80 10.06 -9.19
C VAL A 65 -9.23 8.82 -8.42
N THR A 66 -9.71 7.80 -9.13
CA THR A 66 -10.17 6.52 -8.56
C THR A 66 -9.20 5.38 -8.78
N GLN A 67 -8.03 5.68 -9.36
CA GLN A 67 -6.96 4.75 -9.70
C GLN A 67 -5.62 5.37 -9.31
N SER A 68 -4.65 4.52 -8.95
CA SER A 68 -3.25 4.95 -8.84
C SER A 68 -2.61 4.95 -10.22
N ASP A 69 -1.48 5.66 -10.34
CA ASP A 69 -0.69 5.74 -11.57
C ASP A 69 -1.51 6.25 -12.77
N VAL A 70 -2.10 7.43 -12.61
CA VAL A 70 -2.88 8.08 -13.67
C VAL A 70 -2.31 9.44 -14.01
N THR A 71 -2.25 9.75 -15.31
CA THR A 71 -1.86 11.08 -15.80
C THR A 71 -3.08 12.00 -15.82
N VAL A 72 -2.94 13.20 -15.26
CA VAL A 72 -3.99 14.21 -15.14
C VAL A 72 -3.46 15.57 -15.61
N ASP A 73 -4.36 16.41 -16.11
CA ASP A 73 -4.06 17.83 -16.34
C ASP A 73 -4.10 18.56 -14.99
N VAL A 74 -3.05 19.29 -14.64
CA VAL A 74 -2.86 19.92 -13.32
C VAL A 74 -3.16 21.41 -13.36
N MET A 75 -2.65 22.10 -14.37
CA MET A 75 -2.87 23.53 -14.57
C MET A 75 -2.67 23.92 -16.03
N GLU A 76 -3.13 25.11 -16.38
CA GLU A 76 -2.79 25.82 -17.61
C GLU A 76 -1.99 27.09 -17.28
N LEU A 77 -0.87 27.28 -17.97
CA LEU A 77 -0.08 28.51 -17.95
C LEU A 77 -0.37 29.30 -19.21
N HIS A 78 -0.55 30.61 -19.09
CA HIS A 78 -0.77 31.51 -20.23
C HIS A 78 0.24 32.65 -20.21
N ASN A 79 1.15 32.68 -21.19
CA ASN A 79 2.09 33.78 -21.33
C ASN A 79 1.43 34.98 -22.01
N ARG A 80 1.14 36.04 -21.25
CA ARG A 80 0.57 37.31 -21.75
C ARG A 80 1.62 38.42 -21.84
N PHE A 81 2.91 38.11 -21.74
CA PHE A 81 3.99 39.10 -21.88
C PHE A 81 4.16 39.47 -23.36
N PRO A 82 3.97 40.74 -23.76
CA PRO A 82 3.87 41.14 -25.17
C PRO A 82 5.10 40.82 -26.02
N ASP A 83 6.29 40.70 -25.40
CA ASP A 83 7.55 40.46 -26.11
C ASP A 83 8.42 39.38 -25.44
N ALA A 84 7.90 38.63 -24.46
CA ALA A 84 8.68 37.59 -23.78
C ALA A 84 8.38 36.20 -24.36
N VAL A 85 9.44 35.43 -24.56
CA VAL A 85 9.40 34.01 -24.90
C VAL A 85 10.10 33.25 -23.79
N PHE A 86 9.41 32.28 -23.21
CA PHE A 86 9.97 31.46 -22.15
C PHE A 86 10.49 30.15 -22.74
N ASP A 87 11.77 29.86 -22.52
CA ASP A 87 12.43 28.64 -22.98
C ASP A 87 12.57 27.59 -21.86
N SER A 88 12.13 27.93 -20.65
CA SER A 88 12.10 27.02 -19.51
C SER A 88 10.84 27.23 -18.69
N VAL A 89 10.11 26.13 -18.48
CA VAL A 89 9.01 26.01 -17.52
C VAL A 89 9.35 24.81 -16.64
N SER A 90 9.28 24.99 -15.33
CA SER A 90 9.46 23.92 -14.36
C SER A 90 8.37 24.04 -13.30
N VAL A 91 7.74 22.92 -12.96
CA VAL A 91 6.76 22.84 -11.88
C VAL A 91 7.17 21.70 -10.96
N THR A 92 7.49 22.01 -9.72
CA THR A 92 7.86 21.01 -8.70
C THR A 92 6.79 20.90 -7.64
N THR A 93 6.67 19.73 -7.02
CA THR A 93 5.68 19.44 -5.98
C THR A 93 6.35 19.14 -4.64
N ASP A 94 5.66 19.42 -3.54
CA ASP A 94 6.10 19.09 -2.17
C ASP A 94 5.63 17.70 -1.69
N SER A 95 4.86 17.00 -2.52
CA SER A 95 4.16 15.77 -2.16
C SER A 95 4.48 14.65 -3.13
N SER A 96 4.70 13.45 -2.60
CA SER A 96 4.88 12.23 -3.39
C SER A 96 3.61 11.77 -4.12
N ILE A 97 2.44 12.35 -3.81
CA ILE A 97 1.18 11.94 -4.44
C ILE A 97 1.06 12.38 -5.90
N LEU A 98 1.78 13.44 -6.29
CA LEU A 98 1.71 14.04 -7.60
C LEU A 98 3.13 14.37 -8.04
N SER A 99 3.53 13.80 -9.17
CA SER A 99 4.77 14.13 -9.86
C SER A 99 4.47 14.87 -11.15
N ILE A 100 5.28 15.85 -11.52
CA ILE A 100 5.14 16.61 -12.75
C ILE A 100 6.47 16.50 -13.51
N SER A 101 6.41 15.99 -14.73
CA SER A 101 7.56 15.99 -15.64
C SER A 101 7.72 17.36 -16.30
N ASP A 102 8.90 17.64 -16.84
CA ASP A 102 9.20 18.90 -17.54
C ASP A 102 8.09 19.26 -18.53
N PRO A 103 7.36 20.39 -18.32
CA PRO A 103 6.19 20.70 -19.13
C PRO A 103 6.48 21.09 -20.58
N LEU A 104 7.70 21.58 -20.86
CA LEU A 104 8.16 21.89 -22.22
C LEU A 104 9.19 20.84 -22.66
N GLU A 105 9.00 20.28 -23.85
CA GLU A 105 10.00 19.39 -24.44
C GLU A 105 11.24 20.19 -24.88
N ARG A 106 12.33 19.47 -25.12
CA ARG A 106 13.61 20.10 -25.49
C ARG A 106 13.49 20.92 -26.78
N GLY A 107 13.61 22.24 -26.65
CA GLY A 107 13.55 23.18 -27.77
C GLY A 107 12.16 23.76 -28.02
N GLU A 108 11.17 23.39 -27.22
CA GLU A 108 9.89 24.09 -27.15
C GLU A 108 10.02 25.38 -26.34
N THR A 109 9.13 26.31 -26.61
CA THR A 109 9.05 27.60 -25.93
C THR A 109 7.60 27.95 -25.68
N LEU A 110 7.32 28.68 -24.62
CA LEU A 110 6.02 29.30 -24.38
C LEU A 110 6.04 30.75 -24.89
N ALA A 111 5.53 30.98 -26.08
CA ALA A 111 5.49 32.28 -26.76
C ALA A 111 4.39 33.21 -26.21
N ASN A 112 4.38 34.46 -26.67
CA ASN A 112 3.32 35.40 -26.33
C ASN A 112 1.94 34.90 -26.79
N ASP A 113 0.94 35.07 -25.93
CA ASP A 113 -0.46 34.64 -26.09
C ASP A 113 -0.63 33.12 -26.24
N GLU A 114 0.41 32.35 -25.89
CA GLU A 114 0.39 30.89 -25.91
C GLU A 114 0.02 30.33 -24.54
N ARG A 115 -0.65 29.16 -24.58
CA ARG A 115 -1.06 28.39 -23.42
C ARG A 115 -0.33 27.07 -23.35
N LEU A 116 0.05 26.66 -22.15
CA LEU A 116 0.69 25.37 -21.88
C LEU A 116 -0.09 24.62 -20.80
N THR A 117 -0.62 23.45 -21.16
CA THR A 117 -1.20 22.52 -20.19
C THR A 117 -0.10 21.73 -19.51
N VAL A 118 0.02 21.88 -18.20
CA VAL A 118 0.95 21.11 -17.37
C VAL A 118 0.25 19.84 -16.93
N ARG A 119 0.82 18.69 -17.26
CA ARG A 119 0.35 17.37 -16.84
C ARG A 119 1.18 16.82 -15.70
N GLY A 120 0.53 16.05 -14.83
CA GLY A 120 1.19 15.34 -13.75
C GLY A 120 0.69 13.90 -13.63
N ARG A 121 1.50 13.06 -13.00
CA ARG A 121 1.18 11.67 -12.69
C ARG A 121 0.83 11.57 -11.21
N VAL A 122 -0.39 11.15 -10.92
CA VAL A 122 -0.89 10.91 -9.56
C VAL A 122 -0.61 9.46 -9.19
N GLU A 123 0.09 9.25 -8.09
CA GLU A 123 0.47 7.93 -7.59
C GLU A 123 0.22 7.85 -6.08
N SER A 124 -0.56 6.86 -5.66
CA SER A 124 -0.85 6.62 -4.26
C SER A 124 -1.20 5.17 -4.07
N ASP A 125 -0.74 4.58 -2.99
CA ASP A 125 -1.02 3.19 -2.63
C ASP A 125 -2.26 3.02 -1.76
N ARG A 126 -2.82 4.12 -1.27
CA ARG A 126 -4.03 4.16 -0.46
C ARG A 126 -4.92 5.32 -0.85
N SER A 127 -6.20 5.21 -0.53
CA SER A 127 -7.11 6.34 -0.59
C SER A 127 -6.64 7.43 0.38
N ARG A 128 -6.39 8.63 -0.12
CA ARG A 128 -6.02 9.79 0.68
C ARG A 128 -6.34 11.08 -0.06
N THR A 129 -6.54 12.14 0.70
CA THR A 129 -6.64 13.50 0.19
C THR A 129 -5.48 14.32 0.74
N ALA A 130 -4.78 15.02 -0.13
CA ALA A 130 -3.66 15.88 0.22
C ALA A 130 -3.79 17.23 -0.47
N ASN A 131 -3.36 18.29 0.22
CA ASN A 131 -3.08 19.57 -0.43
C ASN A 131 -1.63 19.55 -0.86
N VAL A 132 -1.38 19.78 -2.14
CA VAL A 132 -0.06 19.77 -2.77
C VAL A 132 0.32 21.20 -3.11
N GLU A 133 1.48 21.63 -2.65
CA GLU A 133 2.08 22.91 -3.05
C GLU A 133 2.91 22.71 -4.33
N LEU A 134 2.61 23.54 -5.32
CA LEU A 134 3.26 23.57 -6.62
C LEU A 134 4.15 24.81 -6.67
N THR A 135 5.44 24.62 -6.87
CA THR A 135 6.38 25.72 -7.16
C THR A 135 6.56 25.82 -8.66
N ILE A 136 6.11 26.92 -9.25
CA ILE A 136 6.12 27.18 -10.69
C ILE A 136 7.25 28.17 -10.97
N THR A 137 8.18 27.77 -11.81
CA THR A 137 9.27 28.60 -12.31
C THR A 137 9.16 28.71 -13.81
N VAL A 138 9.04 29.94 -14.33
CA VAL A 138 9.05 30.23 -15.77
C VAL A 138 10.20 31.17 -16.05
N SER A 139 11.08 30.83 -16.99
CA SER A 139 12.27 31.61 -17.33
C SER A 139 12.41 31.79 -18.84
N GLY A 140 12.88 32.96 -19.23
CA GLY A 140 13.24 33.31 -20.61
C GLY A 140 14.48 34.20 -20.60
N SER A 141 14.74 34.89 -21.73
CA SER A 141 15.99 35.64 -21.91
C SER A 141 16.13 36.87 -20.99
N SER A 142 15.01 37.48 -20.58
CA SER A 142 14.97 38.72 -19.78
C SER A 142 14.12 38.62 -18.53
N GLU A 143 13.21 37.65 -18.48
CA GLU A 143 12.22 37.50 -17.41
C GLU A 143 12.40 36.15 -16.71
N ARG A 144 12.26 36.17 -15.38
CA ARG A 144 12.09 34.97 -14.56
C ARG A 144 10.98 35.22 -13.56
N ILE A 145 10.07 34.27 -13.46
CA ILE A 145 8.91 34.31 -12.57
C ILE A 145 8.94 33.05 -11.72
N GLU A 146 8.76 33.22 -10.43
CA GLU A 146 8.69 32.13 -9.46
C GLU A 146 7.47 32.39 -8.56
N THR A 147 6.61 31.38 -8.42
CA THR A 147 5.35 31.50 -7.67
C THR A 147 4.91 30.15 -7.15
N THR A 148 4.07 30.15 -6.12
CA THR A 148 3.47 28.93 -5.56
C THR A 148 1.96 28.89 -5.75
N ARG A 149 1.41 27.69 -5.97
CA ARG A 149 -0.03 27.42 -6.02
C ARG A 149 -0.33 26.16 -5.20
N THR A 150 -1.49 26.11 -4.56
CA THR A 150 -1.91 24.91 -3.84
C THR A 150 -3.08 24.27 -4.56
N ILE A 151 -3.03 22.97 -4.76
CA ILE A 151 -4.14 22.18 -5.29
C ILE A 151 -4.50 21.06 -4.33
N THR A 152 -5.77 20.66 -4.33
CA THR A 152 -6.22 19.47 -3.60
C THR A 152 -6.22 18.29 -4.55
N VAL A 153 -5.50 17.22 -4.18
CA VAL A 153 -5.50 15.93 -4.87
C VAL A 153 -6.17 14.91 -3.96
N ALA A 154 -7.26 14.32 -4.42
CA ALA A 154 -7.99 13.26 -3.76
C ALA A 154 -7.85 11.96 -4.57
N VAL A 155 -7.27 10.94 -3.95
CA VAL A 155 -7.19 9.60 -4.49
C VAL A 155 -8.17 8.72 -3.73
N ASP A 156 -9.07 8.05 -4.46
CA ASP A 156 -10.04 7.11 -3.92
C ASP A 156 -9.95 5.73 -4.58
N LEU A 157 -9.17 4.83 -3.97
CA LEU A 157 -8.96 3.46 -4.43
C LEU A 157 -10.00 2.46 -3.90
N ARG A 158 -11.10 2.89 -3.27
CA ARG A 158 -12.08 1.99 -2.61
C ARG A 158 -12.75 0.98 -3.57
N GLY A 159 -12.60 1.13 -4.88
CA GLY A 159 -13.05 0.16 -5.89
C GLY A 159 -11.96 -0.77 -6.45
N GLN A 160 -10.68 -0.47 -6.16
CA GLN A 160 -9.48 -1.07 -6.75
C GLN A 160 -8.63 -1.86 -5.76
N LEU A 161 -9.01 -1.86 -4.47
CA LEU A 161 -8.34 -2.63 -3.44
C LEU A 161 -9.34 -3.51 -2.68
N PRO A 162 -8.90 -4.66 -2.17
CA PRO A 162 -9.69 -5.47 -1.25
C PRO A 162 -10.21 -4.70 -0.04
N GLU A 163 -11.34 -5.15 0.51
CA GLU A 163 -11.84 -4.60 1.77
C GLU A 163 -10.85 -4.88 2.93
N GLY A 164 -10.60 -3.88 3.77
CA GLY A 164 -9.64 -3.98 4.88
C GLY A 164 -8.22 -3.48 4.56
N CYS A 165 -7.99 -2.98 3.35
CA CYS A 165 -6.72 -2.38 2.95
C CYS A 165 -6.70 -0.84 3.11
N PRO A 166 -5.58 -0.22 3.54
CA PRO A 166 -4.34 -0.85 3.98
C PRO A 166 -4.47 -1.46 5.39
N VAL A 167 -3.66 -2.49 5.66
CA VAL A 167 -3.55 -3.11 6.98
C VAL A 167 -2.59 -2.28 7.85
N SER A 168 -2.94 -2.07 9.11
CA SER A 168 -2.09 -1.39 10.09
C SER A 168 -2.28 -1.99 11.47
N LEU A 169 -1.18 -2.15 12.20
CA LEU A 169 -1.18 -2.48 13.63
C LEU A 169 -0.54 -1.32 14.40
N ASP A 170 -0.86 -1.21 15.68
CA ASP A 170 -0.19 -0.29 16.59
C ASP A 170 0.31 -1.13 17.77
N ILE A 171 1.58 -1.53 17.71
CA ILE A 171 2.22 -2.39 18.69
C ILE A 171 3.25 -1.58 19.46
N SER A 172 2.94 -1.31 20.73
CA SER A 172 3.89 -0.77 21.69
C SER A 172 4.09 -1.77 22.82
N VAL A 173 5.33 -2.21 23.05
CA VAL A 173 5.67 -3.18 24.09
C VAL A 173 6.47 -2.50 25.18
N SER A 174 6.06 -2.70 26.42
CA SER A 174 6.75 -2.20 27.62
C SER A 174 6.57 -3.19 28.76
N VAL A 175 7.57 -3.29 29.63
CA VAL A 175 7.58 -4.17 30.80
C VAL A 175 7.82 -3.37 32.08
N GLY A 176 7.64 -3.99 33.25
CA GLY A 176 7.89 -3.36 34.54
C GLY A 176 9.37 -3.20 34.88
N ASP A 177 9.67 -2.38 35.89
CA ASP A 177 11.05 -2.14 36.37
C ASP A 177 11.75 -3.40 36.91
N ASP A 178 10.99 -4.43 37.27
CA ASP A 178 11.48 -5.72 37.79
C ASP A 178 11.75 -6.76 36.68
N ALA A 179 11.62 -6.37 35.41
CA ALA A 179 11.87 -7.25 34.27
C ALA A 179 13.32 -7.78 34.28
N LEU A 180 13.49 -8.98 33.74
CA LEU A 180 14.81 -9.52 33.44
C LEU A 180 15.49 -8.61 32.40
N GLY A 181 16.79 -8.41 32.51
CA GLY A 181 17.56 -7.81 31.42
C GLY A 181 17.70 -8.75 30.22
N GLU A 182 18.54 -8.39 29.26
CA GLU A 182 18.90 -9.23 28.11
C GLU A 182 19.28 -10.66 28.53
N GLN A 183 18.78 -11.64 27.80
CA GLN A 183 19.03 -13.06 28.02
C GLN A 183 19.85 -13.63 26.85
N THR A 184 20.94 -14.33 27.19
CA THR A 184 21.80 -15.02 26.21
C THR A 184 22.15 -16.42 26.72
N SER A 185 22.08 -17.42 25.85
CA SER A 185 22.44 -18.82 26.17
C SER A 185 23.33 -19.46 25.10
N ASP A 186 24.32 -20.25 25.51
CA ASP A 186 25.16 -21.07 24.61
C ASP A 186 24.49 -22.42 24.23
N GLY A 187 23.19 -22.54 24.45
CA GLY A 187 22.37 -23.70 24.12
C GLY A 187 20.90 -23.36 24.26
N ASP A 188 20.06 -24.35 24.50
CA ASP A 188 18.62 -24.12 24.63
C ASP A 188 18.28 -23.18 25.79
N LEU A 189 17.27 -22.34 25.56
CA LEU A 189 16.74 -21.44 26.58
C LEU A 189 15.21 -21.49 26.56
N SER A 190 14.62 -21.63 27.74
CA SER A 190 13.17 -21.59 27.92
C SER A 190 12.78 -20.49 28.89
N LEU A 191 11.81 -19.67 28.49
CA LEU A 191 11.23 -18.61 29.32
C LEU A 191 9.74 -18.85 29.47
N THR A 192 9.20 -18.72 30.67
CA THR A 192 7.77 -18.98 30.92
C THR A 192 7.23 -18.07 32.02
N ASN A 193 6.23 -17.26 31.69
CA ASN A 193 5.64 -16.25 32.58
C ASN A 193 6.65 -15.18 33.03
N GLU A 194 7.51 -14.74 32.13
CA GLU A 194 8.55 -13.74 32.42
C GLU A 194 8.30 -12.43 31.67
N GLU A 195 8.96 -11.36 32.13
CA GLU A 195 9.12 -10.11 31.40
C GLU A 195 10.61 -9.87 31.15
N VAL A 196 10.98 -9.51 29.92
CA VAL A 196 12.36 -9.24 29.52
C VAL A 196 12.44 -7.84 28.92
N ASP A 197 13.21 -6.96 29.57
CA ASP A 197 13.62 -5.67 29.03
C ASP A 197 14.95 -5.83 28.25
N GLY A 198 14.82 -6.11 26.97
CA GLY A 198 15.93 -6.42 26.06
C GLY A 198 15.64 -7.62 25.18
N SER A 199 16.69 -8.17 24.59
CA SER A 199 16.60 -9.28 23.65
C SER A 199 16.77 -10.65 24.33
N VAL A 200 16.27 -11.69 23.69
CA VAL A 200 16.45 -13.09 24.09
C VAL A 200 17.17 -13.82 22.95
N THR A 201 18.36 -14.32 23.22
CA THR A 201 19.26 -14.82 22.19
C THR A 201 19.91 -16.15 22.56
N THR A 202 20.15 -17.03 21.59
CA THR A 202 21.17 -18.09 21.73
C THR A 202 22.46 -17.66 21.04
N THR A 203 23.60 -18.27 21.35
CA THR A 203 24.89 -17.94 20.74
C THR A 203 24.98 -18.53 19.33
N ALA A 204 25.63 -17.83 18.39
CA ALA A 204 25.83 -18.34 17.03
C ALA A 204 26.69 -19.62 17.02
N GLY A 205 26.31 -20.60 16.21
CA GLY A 205 26.94 -21.93 16.16
C GLY A 205 26.66 -22.82 17.36
N SER A 206 25.69 -22.47 18.22
CA SER A 206 25.30 -23.30 19.37
C SER A 206 24.26 -24.37 19.02
N GLY A 207 23.49 -24.19 17.94
CA GLY A 207 22.27 -24.95 17.67
C GLY A 207 21.17 -24.74 18.74
N GLY A 208 21.32 -23.73 19.61
CA GLY A 208 20.43 -23.51 20.74
C GLY A 208 19.07 -22.99 20.29
N SER A 209 18.01 -23.65 20.77
CA SER A 209 16.62 -23.32 20.50
C SER A 209 15.99 -22.45 21.60
N LEU A 210 14.96 -21.67 21.24
CA LEU A 210 14.20 -20.81 22.14
C LEU A 210 12.77 -21.31 22.29
N ASP A 211 12.33 -21.59 23.51
CA ASP A 211 10.94 -21.97 23.83
C ASP A 211 10.35 -21.01 24.85
N ILE A 212 9.55 -20.06 24.36
CA ILE A 212 9.05 -18.90 25.10
C ILE A 212 7.53 -19.00 25.22
N ARG A 213 7.02 -18.94 26.45
CA ARG A 213 5.57 -19.05 26.73
C ARG A 213 5.10 -17.95 27.68
N ASN A 214 3.94 -17.34 27.40
CA ASN A 214 3.32 -16.33 28.27
C ASN A 214 4.31 -15.24 28.72
N THR A 215 5.16 -14.77 27.81
CA THR A 215 6.31 -13.91 28.12
C THR A 215 6.26 -12.66 27.25
N THR A 216 6.63 -11.52 27.83
CA THR A 216 6.76 -10.23 27.13
C THR A 216 8.23 -9.87 27.00
N ILE A 217 8.67 -9.52 25.79
CA ILE A 217 10.05 -9.19 25.45
C ILE A 217 10.04 -7.85 24.72
N THR A 218 10.78 -6.85 25.20
CA THR A 218 10.82 -5.54 24.54
C THR A 218 11.72 -5.51 23.30
N GLY A 219 12.76 -6.35 23.26
CA GLY A 219 13.71 -6.46 22.15
C GLY A 219 13.44 -7.63 21.20
N ASP A 220 14.52 -8.16 20.63
CA ASP A 220 14.48 -9.21 19.60
C ASP A 220 14.51 -10.62 20.20
N VAL A 221 14.07 -11.60 19.43
CA VAL A 221 14.20 -13.04 19.71
C VAL A 221 15.04 -13.68 18.61
N ILE A 222 16.23 -14.21 18.96
CA ILE A 222 17.22 -14.68 17.98
C ILE A 222 17.77 -16.05 18.37
N ALA A 223 17.53 -17.07 17.55
CA ALA A 223 18.04 -18.42 17.80
C ALA A 223 18.99 -18.90 16.70
N ASP A 224 19.88 -19.80 17.08
CA ASP A 224 20.72 -20.62 16.19
C ASP A 224 20.11 -22.02 15.96
N GLY A 225 18.93 -22.27 16.53
CA GLY A 225 18.08 -23.43 16.28
C GLY A 225 16.63 -22.96 16.16
N ASP A 226 15.68 -23.76 16.64
CA ASP A 226 14.25 -23.43 16.53
C ASP A 226 13.81 -22.28 17.45
N ILE A 227 12.78 -21.55 17.04
CA ILE A 227 12.06 -20.58 17.88
C ILE A 227 10.60 -21.00 18.01
N SER A 228 10.15 -21.20 19.25
CA SER A 228 8.75 -21.43 19.61
C SER A 228 8.23 -20.33 20.52
N LEU A 229 7.25 -19.54 20.04
CA LEU A 229 6.59 -18.47 20.79
C LEU A 229 5.11 -18.80 21.00
N ARG A 230 4.66 -18.95 22.25
CA ARG A 230 3.24 -19.19 22.56
C ARG A 230 2.69 -18.18 23.56
N ASN A 231 1.61 -17.50 23.20
CA ASN A 231 1.02 -16.42 24.00
C ASN A 231 2.07 -15.38 24.40
N ALA A 232 2.98 -15.04 23.49
CA ALA A 232 4.10 -14.15 23.75
C ALA A 232 3.88 -12.80 23.07
N THR A 233 4.57 -11.76 23.56
CA THR A 233 4.65 -10.46 22.90
C THR A 233 6.12 -10.09 22.74
N VAL A 234 6.54 -9.81 21.51
CA VAL A 234 7.92 -9.42 21.17
C VAL A 234 7.87 -8.03 20.54
N GLY A 235 8.62 -7.08 21.10
CA GLY A 235 8.68 -5.70 20.58
C GLY A 235 9.52 -5.57 19.32
N GLY A 236 10.57 -6.38 19.19
CA GLY A 236 11.47 -6.39 18.04
C GLY A 236 11.23 -7.53 17.05
N ASP A 237 12.31 -7.92 16.38
CA ASP A 237 12.31 -8.96 15.35
C ASP A 237 12.38 -10.38 15.95
N VAL A 238 11.90 -11.36 15.19
CA VAL A 238 12.06 -12.79 15.50
C VAL A 238 12.81 -13.47 14.37
N ARG A 239 13.99 -14.02 14.64
CA ARG A 239 14.83 -14.58 13.57
C ARG A 239 15.64 -15.80 13.99
N THR A 240 15.67 -16.82 13.16
CA THR A 240 16.72 -17.83 13.24
C THR A 240 17.95 -17.33 12.48
N ARG A 241 19.15 -17.78 12.84
CA ARG A 241 20.39 -17.36 12.16
C ARG A 241 20.51 -18.03 10.80
N GLU A 242 21.34 -17.44 9.95
CA GLU A 242 21.75 -18.07 8.69
C GLU A 242 22.41 -19.43 8.97
N ASP A 243 22.17 -20.41 8.11
CA ASP A 243 22.69 -21.77 8.17
C ASP A 243 22.33 -22.52 9.47
N SER A 244 21.25 -22.10 10.16
CA SER A 244 20.75 -22.76 11.36
C SER A 244 19.79 -23.90 11.07
N GLU A 245 19.17 -23.91 9.87
CA GLU A 245 18.02 -24.77 9.54
C GLU A 245 16.84 -24.62 10.54
N GLY A 246 16.86 -23.55 11.36
CA GLY A 246 15.94 -23.36 12.46
C GLY A 246 14.56 -22.90 11.99
N THR A 247 13.52 -23.57 12.48
CA THR A 247 12.13 -23.23 12.21
C THR A 247 11.59 -22.18 13.18
N ILE A 248 10.57 -21.42 12.76
CA ILE A 248 9.89 -20.45 13.62
C ILE A 248 8.41 -20.81 13.75
N SER A 249 7.93 -20.93 14.98
CA SER A 249 6.53 -21.29 15.29
C SER A 249 5.91 -20.30 16.28
N LEU A 250 4.88 -19.58 15.83
CA LEU A 250 4.11 -18.62 16.62
C LEU A 250 2.69 -19.16 16.86
N GLU A 251 2.22 -19.07 18.10
CA GLU A 251 0.85 -19.39 18.49
C GLU A 251 0.30 -18.32 19.44
N ASN A 252 -0.72 -17.58 18.99
CA ASN A 252 -1.33 -16.46 19.74
C ASN A 252 -0.29 -15.41 20.18
N THR A 253 0.65 -15.09 19.29
CA THR A 253 1.80 -14.22 19.58
C THR A 253 1.66 -12.90 18.82
N THR A 254 2.20 -11.82 19.41
CA THR A 254 2.34 -10.53 18.73
C THR A 254 3.81 -10.19 18.56
N VAL A 255 4.21 -9.78 17.35
CA VAL A 255 5.58 -9.37 17.00
C VAL A 255 5.53 -7.96 16.42
N GLY A 256 6.23 -7.02 17.05
CA GLY A 256 6.36 -5.63 16.62
C GLY A 256 7.36 -5.43 15.48
N GLY A 257 8.25 -6.39 15.25
CA GLY A 257 9.17 -6.40 14.12
C GLY A 257 8.80 -7.39 13.01
N SER A 258 9.81 -7.76 12.23
CA SER A 258 9.73 -8.76 11.18
C SER A 258 10.09 -10.16 11.70
N ILE A 259 9.72 -11.16 10.92
CA ILE A 259 10.06 -12.56 11.15
C ILE A 259 10.92 -13.06 9.99
N VAL A 260 12.09 -13.63 10.31
CA VAL A 260 13.02 -14.20 9.32
C VAL A 260 13.46 -15.59 9.74
N GLY A 261 12.90 -16.61 9.08
CA GLY A 261 13.28 -18.02 9.26
C GLY A 261 14.37 -18.45 8.28
N ASP A 262 15.24 -19.34 8.73
CA ASP A 262 16.18 -20.09 7.91
C ASP A 262 15.60 -21.39 7.36
N SER A 263 14.41 -21.74 7.82
CA SER A 263 13.57 -22.85 7.36
C SER A 263 12.11 -22.42 7.56
N ASP A 264 11.20 -23.36 7.79
CA ASP A 264 9.77 -23.11 7.87
C ASP A 264 9.37 -22.04 8.90
N VAL A 265 8.46 -21.16 8.51
CA VAL A 265 7.84 -20.17 9.40
C VAL A 265 6.34 -20.42 9.47
N THR A 266 5.85 -20.72 10.67
CA THR A 266 4.44 -20.93 10.95
C THR A 266 3.90 -19.90 11.94
N SER A 267 2.90 -19.12 11.52
CA SER A 267 2.20 -18.13 12.32
C SER A 267 0.73 -18.52 12.51
N ARG A 268 0.34 -18.88 13.74
CA ARG A 268 -1.04 -19.24 14.09
C ARG A 268 -1.67 -18.23 15.03
N ASN A 269 -2.80 -17.66 14.63
CA ASN A 269 -3.56 -16.64 15.36
C ASN A 269 -2.67 -15.51 15.91
N SER A 270 -1.67 -15.13 15.13
CA SER A 270 -0.62 -14.21 15.55
C SER A 270 -0.64 -12.96 14.69
N ASN A 271 -0.09 -11.88 15.22
CA ASN A 271 -0.02 -10.58 14.56
C ASN A 271 1.45 -10.17 14.41
N VAL A 272 1.81 -9.68 13.22
CA VAL A 272 3.17 -9.27 12.86
C VAL A 272 3.09 -7.89 12.21
N ASP A 273 3.78 -6.90 12.77
CA ASP A 273 3.85 -5.55 12.21
C ASP A 273 4.82 -5.45 11.03
N GLY A 274 5.87 -6.27 11.04
CA GLY A 274 6.83 -6.34 9.96
C GLY A 274 6.48 -7.33 8.87
N ASP A 275 7.51 -7.73 8.15
CA ASP A 275 7.46 -8.75 7.11
C ASP A 275 7.58 -10.15 7.71
N LEU A 276 7.16 -11.16 6.97
CA LEU A 276 7.35 -12.56 7.32
C LEU A 276 8.04 -13.28 6.17
N ARG A 277 9.28 -13.73 6.39
CA ARG A 277 10.14 -14.26 5.33
C ARG A 277 10.86 -15.53 5.74
N THR A 278 11.13 -16.40 4.77
CA THR A 278 12.21 -17.42 4.87
C THR A 278 13.42 -16.94 4.09
N ARG A 279 14.63 -17.40 4.39
CA ARG A 279 15.85 -16.97 3.67
C ARG A 279 15.92 -17.57 2.27
N GLU A 280 16.73 -16.94 1.43
CA GLU A 280 17.10 -17.50 0.12
C GLU A 280 17.80 -18.84 0.32
N ASP A 281 17.57 -19.78 -0.60
CA ASP A 281 18.12 -21.13 -0.63
C ASP A 281 17.75 -21.99 0.61
N SER A 282 16.67 -21.64 1.32
CA SER A 282 16.19 -22.38 2.50
C SER A 282 15.17 -23.46 2.17
N GLU A 283 14.52 -23.40 1.00
CA GLU A 283 13.33 -24.20 0.67
C GLU A 283 12.17 -24.02 1.69
N GLY A 284 12.27 -23.03 2.59
CA GLY A 284 11.43 -22.90 3.76
C GLY A 284 10.02 -22.43 3.42
N ALA A 285 9.03 -23.22 3.84
CA ALA A 285 7.62 -22.92 3.63
C ALA A 285 7.10 -21.91 4.66
N ILE A 286 6.08 -21.14 4.27
CA ILE A 286 5.39 -20.22 5.15
C ILE A 286 3.94 -20.62 5.32
N THR A 287 3.47 -20.65 6.56
CA THR A 287 2.03 -20.75 6.86
C THR A 287 1.59 -19.60 7.77
N VAL A 288 0.64 -18.78 7.30
CA VAL A 288 -0.06 -17.79 8.13
C VAL A 288 -1.51 -18.22 8.28
N ARG A 289 -1.95 -18.49 9.51
CA ARG A 289 -3.28 -19.04 9.79
C ARG A 289 -3.95 -18.32 10.95
N GLY A 290 -5.05 -17.64 10.69
CA GLY A 290 -5.93 -17.09 11.72
C GLY A 290 -7.22 -17.88 11.92
N GLN A 291 -8.19 -17.22 12.53
CA GLN A 291 -9.56 -17.70 12.64
C GLN A 291 -10.48 -16.84 11.78
N ARG A 292 -11.57 -17.41 11.28
CA ARG A 292 -12.54 -16.67 10.46
C ARG A 292 -13.12 -15.42 11.15
N THR A 293 -13.22 -15.44 12.47
CA THR A 293 -13.73 -14.32 13.29
C THR A 293 -12.65 -13.39 13.78
N THR A 294 -11.40 -13.86 13.80
CA THR A 294 -10.24 -13.14 14.29
C THR A 294 -9.07 -13.49 13.36
N PRO A 295 -8.97 -12.82 12.20
CA PRO A 295 -7.93 -13.10 11.24
C PRO A 295 -6.54 -12.89 11.86
N ALA A 296 -5.56 -13.67 11.41
CA ALA A 296 -4.16 -13.34 11.66
C ALA A 296 -3.78 -12.12 10.82
N THR A 297 -2.81 -11.35 11.28
CA THR A 297 -2.41 -10.11 10.59
C THR A 297 -0.91 -10.10 10.33
N VAL A 298 -0.51 -9.81 9.10
CA VAL A 298 0.86 -9.43 8.74
C VAL A 298 0.77 -8.10 8.02
N VAL A 299 1.31 -7.04 8.61
CA VAL A 299 1.25 -5.69 8.01
C VAL A 299 2.19 -5.60 6.81
N GLY A 300 3.36 -6.21 6.89
CA GLY A 300 4.32 -6.31 5.80
C GLY A 300 3.99 -7.35 4.74
N SER A 301 5.01 -7.70 3.95
CA SER A 301 4.95 -8.74 2.93
C SER A 301 5.24 -10.13 3.51
N VAL A 302 4.76 -11.15 2.81
CA VAL A 302 5.08 -12.55 3.06
C VAL A 302 5.92 -13.09 1.91
N VAL A 303 7.15 -13.53 2.17
CA VAL A 303 8.10 -13.99 1.12
C VAL A 303 8.70 -15.34 1.47
N GLY A 304 8.28 -16.37 0.76
CA GLY A 304 8.73 -17.75 0.94
C GLY A 304 9.78 -18.18 -0.08
N ASP A 305 10.63 -19.10 0.33
CA ASP A 305 11.54 -19.88 -0.52
C ASP A 305 10.99 -21.30 -0.81
N GLY A 306 9.81 -21.59 -0.29
CA GLY A 306 9.01 -22.77 -0.57
C GLY A 306 7.54 -22.35 -0.62
N ASP A 307 6.63 -23.30 -0.40
CA ASP A 307 5.19 -23.03 -0.46
C ASP A 307 4.74 -21.96 0.55
N VAL A 308 3.78 -21.12 0.14
CA VAL A 308 3.15 -20.13 1.02
C VAL A 308 1.65 -20.40 1.15
N GLU A 309 1.20 -20.66 2.38
CA GLU A 309 -0.21 -20.88 2.73
C GLU A 309 -0.74 -19.74 3.61
N ILE A 310 -1.75 -19.01 3.12
CA ILE A 310 -2.43 -17.93 3.85
C ILE A 310 -3.89 -18.33 4.10
N ILE A 311 -4.27 -18.51 5.37
CA ILE A 311 -5.62 -18.93 5.77
C ILE A 311 -6.20 -17.97 6.79
N ALA A 312 -7.38 -17.41 6.51
CA ALA A 312 -8.10 -16.56 7.45
C ALA A 312 -7.18 -15.45 8.02
N ALA A 313 -6.56 -14.68 7.12
CA ALA A 313 -5.57 -13.67 7.46
C ALA A 313 -5.72 -12.41 6.61
N GLN A 314 -5.14 -11.31 7.09
CA GLN A 314 -5.00 -10.04 6.37
C GLN A 314 -3.51 -9.75 6.18
N ILE A 315 -3.08 -9.60 4.93
CA ILE A 315 -1.71 -9.29 4.55
C ILE A 315 -1.68 -7.89 3.93
N GLY A 316 -0.91 -6.98 4.52
CA GLY A 316 -0.80 -5.60 4.05
C GLY A 316 0.15 -5.42 2.86
N GLY A 317 1.19 -6.25 2.79
CA GLY A 317 2.16 -6.27 1.70
C GLY A 317 1.83 -7.28 0.59
N GLU A 318 2.87 -7.63 -0.15
CA GLU A 318 2.86 -8.64 -1.22
C GLU A 318 2.97 -10.04 -0.64
N VAL A 319 2.51 -11.05 -1.39
CA VAL A 319 2.74 -12.46 -1.06
C VAL A 319 3.50 -13.09 -2.22
N GLN A 320 4.71 -13.59 -1.94
CA GLN A 320 5.62 -14.04 -2.97
C GLN A 320 6.30 -15.37 -2.61
N THR A 321 6.52 -16.22 -3.62
CA THR A 321 7.56 -17.26 -3.59
C THR A 321 8.71 -16.81 -4.47
N ARG A 322 9.95 -17.05 -4.02
CA ARG A 322 11.13 -16.56 -4.74
C ARG A 322 11.28 -17.25 -6.08
N SER A 323 11.85 -16.52 -7.03
CA SER A 323 12.14 -17.06 -8.35
C SER A 323 13.09 -18.25 -8.27
N GLY A 324 12.71 -19.36 -8.91
CA GLY A 324 13.47 -20.61 -8.91
C GLY A 324 13.21 -21.51 -7.69
N SER A 325 12.27 -21.17 -6.82
CA SER A 325 11.93 -21.96 -5.64
C SER A 325 10.91 -23.07 -5.91
N GLU A 326 10.27 -23.07 -7.09
CA GLU A 326 9.13 -23.95 -7.45
C GLU A 326 7.97 -23.86 -6.42
N GLY A 327 7.90 -22.77 -5.66
CA GLY A 327 6.97 -22.62 -4.54
C GLY A 327 5.58 -22.22 -5.00
N SER A 328 4.58 -22.99 -4.57
CA SER A 328 3.16 -22.70 -4.82
C SER A 328 2.58 -21.76 -3.77
N ILE A 329 1.58 -20.97 -4.15
CA ILE A 329 0.85 -20.09 -3.22
C ILE A 329 -0.62 -20.52 -3.09
N THR A 330 -1.09 -20.68 -1.85
CA THR A 330 -2.49 -20.96 -1.54
C THR A 330 -3.08 -19.90 -0.61
N ILE A 331 -4.14 -19.22 -1.07
CA ILE A 331 -4.87 -18.19 -0.32
C ILE A 331 -6.30 -18.68 -0.03
N THR A 332 -6.71 -18.70 1.23
CA THR A 332 -8.03 -19.19 1.64
C THR A 332 -8.67 -18.31 2.72
N ASN A 333 -9.88 -17.77 2.46
CA ASN A 333 -10.59 -16.90 3.41
C ASN A 333 -9.76 -15.67 3.86
N ALA A 334 -8.94 -15.10 2.97
CA ALA A 334 -7.96 -14.09 3.34
C ALA A 334 -8.03 -12.86 2.44
N THR A 335 -7.38 -11.79 2.89
CA THR A 335 -7.21 -10.55 2.15
C THR A 335 -5.71 -10.29 1.93
N VAL A 336 -5.31 -9.99 0.69
CA VAL A 336 -3.94 -9.56 0.35
C VAL A 336 -4.01 -8.21 -0.35
N CYS A 337 -3.48 -7.17 0.27
CA CYS A 337 -3.64 -5.80 -0.21
C CYS A 337 -2.80 -5.45 -1.43
N ARG A 338 -1.75 -6.24 -1.72
CA ARG A 338 -0.86 -6.04 -2.86
C ARG A 338 -0.85 -7.25 -3.79
N ALA A 339 0.13 -7.30 -4.66
CA ALA A 339 0.28 -8.35 -5.64
C ALA A 339 0.62 -9.70 -4.98
N ILE A 340 0.29 -10.77 -5.70
CA ILE A 340 0.75 -12.12 -5.43
C ILE A 340 1.62 -12.57 -6.59
N ASP A 341 2.78 -13.16 -6.28
CA ASP A 341 3.76 -13.62 -7.25
C ASP A 341 4.21 -15.05 -6.90
N ALA A 342 3.73 -16.05 -7.64
CA ALA A 342 4.04 -17.46 -7.42
C ALA A 342 5.01 -17.99 -8.48
N ASP A 343 6.11 -18.62 -8.05
CA ASP A 343 7.06 -19.30 -8.93
C ASP A 343 6.51 -20.62 -9.51
N ASP A 344 5.44 -21.18 -8.91
CA ASP A 344 4.69 -22.31 -9.46
C ASP A 344 3.17 -22.00 -9.46
N ASP A 345 2.33 -22.91 -8.95
CA ASP A 345 0.87 -22.75 -9.01
C ASP A 345 0.33 -21.73 -7.99
N LEU A 346 -0.77 -21.06 -8.34
CA LEU A 346 -1.52 -20.18 -7.45
C LEU A 346 -2.98 -20.62 -7.32
N THR A 347 -3.42 -20.88 -6.08
CA THR A 347 -4.82 -21.16 -5.76
C THR A 347 -5.42 -20.12 -4.81
N ILE A 348 -6.52 -19.49 -5.22
CA ILE A 348 -7.26 -18.49 -4.43
C ILE A 348 -8.66 -18.98 -4.14
N THR A 349 -9.08 -19.01 -2.87
CA THR A 349 -10.38 -19.53 -2.44
C THR A 349 -11.06 -18.61 -1.43
N ASN A 350 -12.24 -18.08 -1.79
CA ASN A 350 -13.03 -17.20 -0.94
C ASN A 350 -12.19 -16.04 -0.36
N ALA A 351 -11.44 -15.36 -1.23
CA ALA A 351 -10.43 -14.38 -0.84
C ALA A 351 -10.44 -13.16 -1.77
N GLU A 352 -9.95 -12.03 -1.26
CA GLU A 352 -9.79 -10.80 -2.02
C GLU A 352 -8.32 -10.42 -2.11
N VAL A 353 -7.81 -10.27 -3.33
CA VAL A 353 -6.37 -10.06 -3.56
C VAL A 353 -6.12 -8.99 -4.61
N GLY A 354 -4.91 -8.42 -4.64
CA GLY A 354 -4.46 -7.48 -5.67
C GLY A 354 -4.28 -8.13 -7.05
N ALA A 355 -3.29 -7.67 -7.82
CA ALA A 355 -2.88 -8.34 -9.05
C ALA A 355 -2.22 -9.69 -8.74
N VAL A 356 -2.23 -10.63 -9.68
CA VAL A 356 -1.66 -11.95 -9.47
C VAL A 356 -0.83 -12.40 -10.66
N THR A 357 0.33 -12.96 -10.38
CA THR A 357 1.24 -13.57 -11.35
C THR A 357 1.60 -14.96 -10.86
N ALA A 358 1.64 -15.94 -11.77
CA ALA A 358 2.12 -17.28 -11.48
C ALA A 358 2.86 -17.86 -12.69
N ASP A 359 3.99 -18.51 -12.45
CA ASP A 359 4.69 -19.30 -13.48
C ASP A 359 3.99 -20.65 -13.74
N GLY A 360 3.19 -21.12 -12.79
CA GLY A 360 2.29 -22.26 -12.93
C GLY A 360 0.89 -21.91 -13.45
N ASP A 361 -0.06 -22.76 -13.08
CA ASP A 361 -1.49 -22.56 -13.29
C ASP A 361 -2.08 -21.63 -12.22
N ILE A 362 -3.07 -20.82 -12.60
CA ILE A 362 -3.84 -19.99 -11.68
C ILE A 362 -5.27 -20.52 -11.55
N GLN A 363 -5.67 -20.87 -10.33
CA GLN A 363 -7.03 -21.28 -9.99
C GLN A 363 -7.71 -20.27 -9.06
N ILE A 364 -8.67 -19.52 -9.59
CA ILE A 364 -9.49 -18.58 -8.83
C ILE A 364 -10.83 -19.24 -8.55
N LYS A 365 -11.00 -19.74 -7.32
CA LYS A 365 -12.18 -20.49 -6.87
C LYS A 365 -13.33 -19.57 -6.46
N PRO A 366 -14.56 -20.10 -6.27
CA PRO A 366 -15.75 -19.28 -6.03
C PRO A 366 -15.61 -18.29 -4.87
N ASN A 367 -16.34 -17.18 -4.98
CA ASN A 367 -16.36 -16.07 -4.01
C ASN A 367 -15.00 -15.39 -3.81
N SER A 368 -14.12 -15.48 -4.81
CA SER A 368 -12.84 -14.77 -4.80
C SER A 368 -12.89 -13.58 -5.75
N THR A 369 -12.21 -12.49 -5.38
CA THR A 369 -12.08 -11.29 -6.21
C THR A 369 -10.60 -10.94 -6.38
N VAL A 370 -10.16 -10.82 -7.62
CA VAL A 370 -8.84 -10.28 -7.98
C VAL A 370 -9.05 -8.86 -8.49
N PHE A 371 -8.43 -7.89 -7.83
CA PHE A 371 -8.60 -6.47 -8.17
C PHE A 371 -7.68 -5.99 -9.29
N GLY A 372 -6.66 -6.76 -9.65
CA GLY A 372 -5.73 -6.44 -10.74
C GLY A 372 -5.76 -7.44 -11.90
N THR A 373 -4.74 -7.33 -12.74
CA THR A 373 -4.46 -8.27 -13.84
C THR A 373 -4.06 -9.64 -13.31
N VAL A 374 -4.45 -10.68 -14.02
CA VAL A 374 -4.04 -12.08 -13.80
C VAL A 374 -3.07 -12.47 -14.91
N ASN A 375 -1.84 -12.85 -14.56
CA ASN A 375 -0.85 -13.34 -15.53
C ASN A 375 -0.42 -14.77 -15.16
N ALA A 376 -0.63 -15.73 -16.06
CA ALA A 376 -0.17 -17.11 -15.89
C ALA A 376 0.76 -17.52 -17.04
N SER A 377 1.89 -18.13 -16.70
CA SER A 377 2.73 -18.77 -17.72
C SER A 377 2.10 -20.08 -18.22
N ASN A 378 1.14 -20.68 -17.50
CA ASN A 378 0.32 -21.80 -17.96
C ASN A 378 -1.16 -21.42 -18.10
N ASN A 379 -2.07 -22.15 -17.45
CA ASN A 379 -3.52 -22.01 -17.63
C ASN A 379 -4.15 -21.12 -16.54
N VAL A 380 -5.30 -20.53 -16.86
CA VAL A 380 -6.13 -19.81 -15.87
C VAL A 380 -7.51 -20.43 -15.80
N THR A 381 -7.95 -20.79 -14.58
CA THR A 381 -9.32 -21.23 -14.32
C THR A 381 -10.01 -20.25 -13.37
N LEU A 382 -11.03 -19.55 -13.88
CA LEU A 382 -11.91 -18.68 -13.10
C LEU A 382 -13.25 -19.38 -12.84
N SER A 383 -13.49 -19.77 -11.60
CA SER A 383 -14.71 -20.49 -11.21
C SER A 383 -15.95 -19.60 -11.16
N ARG A 384 -17.14 -20.22 -11.15
CA ARG A 384 -18.41 -19.53 -10.90
C ARG A 384 -18.36 -18.66 -9.64
N ASN A 385 -18.96 -17.48 -9.70
CA ASN A 385 -18.97 -16.46 -8.64
C ASN A 385 -17.59 -15.92 -8.24
N ALA A 386 -16.54 -16.18 -9.00
CA ALA A 386 -15.29 -15.45 -8.88
C ALA A 386 -15.28 -14.26 -9.85
N THR A 387 -14.57 -13.20 -9.49
CA THR A 387 -14.49 -11.96 -10.26
C THR A 387 -13.03 -11.53 -10.45
N VAL A 388 -12.67 -11.16 -11.67
CA VAL A 388 -11.40 -10.49 -12.00
C VAL A 388 -11.73 -9.10 -12.52
N LYS A 389 -11.19 -8.06 -11.88
CA LYS A 389 -11.41 -6.65 -12.26
C LYS A 389 -10.39 -6.09 -13.25
N GLY A 390 -9.46 -6.91 -13.70
CA GLY A 390 -8.49 -6.59 -14.75
C GLY A 390 -8.55 -7.58 -15.91
N ASP A 391 -7.48 -7.56 -16.70
CA ASP A 391 -7.29 -8.52 -17.80
C ASP A 391 -6.81 -9.88 -17.28
N ILE A 392 -7.10 -10.92 -18.05
CA ILE A 392 -6.48 -12.25 -17.88
C ILE A 392 -5.55 -12.50 -19.05
N ASN A 393 -4.26 -12.70 -18.75
CA ASN A 393 -3.24 -13.11 -19.71
C ASN A 393 -2.73 -14.50 -19.33
N ALA A 394 -2.84 -15.46 -20.24
CA ALA A 394 -2.34 -16.81 -20.04
C ALA A 394 -1.59 -17.29 -21.29
N SER A 395 -0.43 -17.92 -21.14
CA SER A 395 0.21 -18.57 -22.30
C SER A 395 -0.51 -19.87 -22.69
N GLY A 396 -1.20 -20.51 -21.75
CA GLY A 396 -2.02 -21.70 -21.95
C GLY A 396 -3.50 -21.40 -22.22
N ASP A 397 -4.35 -22.33 -21.79
CA ASP A 397 -5.81 -22.25 -21.91
C ASP A 397 -6.42 -21.37 -20.80
N VAL A 398 -7.55 -20.72 -21.08
CA VAL A 398 -8.33 -19.96 -20.09
C VAL A 398 -9.76 -20.50 -20.02
N THR A 399 -10.18 -20.94 -18.82
CA THR A 399 -11.56 -21.32 -18.54
C THR A 399 -12.24 -20.25 -17.69
N VAL A 400 -13.30 -19.62 -18.21
CA VAL A 400 -14.04 -18.55 -17.54
C VAL A 400 -15.48 -18.99 -17.25
N ASP A 401 -15.75 -19.34 -15.99
CA ASP A 401 -17.10 -19.56 -15.46
C ASP A 401 -17.58 -18.44 -14.53
N GLY A 402 -16.67 -17.54 -14.14
CA GLY A 402 -16.95 -16.33 -13.34
C GLY A 402 -17.22 -15.08 -14.17
N THR A 403 -16.79 -13.93 -13.65
CA THR A 403 -16.89 -12.63 -14.34
C THR A 403 -15.51 -12.00 -14.51
N VAL A 404 -15.21 -11.51 -15.72
CA VAL A 404 -14.01 -10.74 -16.04
C VAL A 404 -14.45 -9.34 -16.47
N GLU A 405 -14.03 -8.31 -15.74
CA GLU A 405 -14.28 -6.90 -16.05
C GLU A 405 -13.16 -6.26 -16.90
N GLY A 406 -12.37 -7.11 -17.56
CA GLY A 406 -11.36 -6.77 -18.57
C GLY A 406 -11.43 -7.71 -19.78
N GLY A 407 -10.36 -7.74 -20.56
CA GLY A 407 -10.16 -8.66 -21.68
C GLY A 407 -9.51 -9.98 -21.26
N VAL A 408 -9.68 -10.99 -22.11
CA VAL A 408 -8.98 -12.28 -21.99
C VAL A 408 -8.04 -12.46 -23.18
N PHE A 409 -6.80 -12.80 -22.89
CA PHE A 409 -5.73 -13.08 -23.85
C PHE A 409 -5.10 -14.43 -23.50
N ALA A 410 -5.32 -15.42 -24.35
CA ALA A 410 -4.82 -16.78 -24.16
C ALA A 410 -3.92 -17.17 -25.34
N GLY A 411 -2.81 -17.86 -25.07
CA GLY A 411 -2.05 -18.55 -26.10
C GLY A 411 -2.74 -19.83 -26.59
N GLY A 412 -3.60 -20.42 -25.74
CA GLY A 412 -4.45 -21.57 -26.03
C GLY A 412 -5.91 -21.21 -26.35
N THR A 413 -6.82 -22.07 -25.90
CA THR A 413 -8.27 -21.95 -26.08
C THR A 413 -8.88 -21.15 -24.93
N VAL A 414 -9.95 -20.39 -25.22
CA VAL A 414 -10.81 -19.81 -24.19
C VAL A 414 -12.17 -20.50 -24.22
N ASP A 415 -12.60 -21.04 -23.07
CA ASP A 415 -13.89 -21.72 -22.88
C ASP A 415 -14.55 -21.26 -21.57
N GLY A 416 -15.75 -21.78 -21.29
CA GLY A 416 -16.51 -21.55 -20.07
C GLY A 416 -17.79 -20.74 -20.29
N SER A 417 -18.63 -20.73 -19.26
CA SER A 417 -19.99 -20.17 -19.29
C SER A 417 -20.11 -18.76 -18.70
N GLY A 418 -18.99 -18.19 -18.25
CA GLY A 418 -18.91 -16.91 -17.57
C GLY A 418 -19.02 -15.70 -18.49
N THR A 419 -18.96 -14.52 -17.87
CA THR A 419 -19.07 -13.22 -18.54
C THR A 419 -17.70 -12.57 -18.71
N ILE A 420 -17.41 -12.06 -19.90
CA ILE A 420 -16.21 -11.28 -20.21
C ILE A 420 -16.68 -9.93 -20.76
N ASN A 421 -16.34 -8.83 -20.08
CA ASN A 421 -16.80 -7.48 -20.43
C ASN A 421 -15.79 -6.69 -21.28
N GLY A 422 -14.67 -7.31 -21.68
CA GLY A 422 -13.67 -6.76 -22.60
C GLY A 422 -13.52 -7.60 -23.87
N ASN A 423 -12.27 -7.84 -24.28
CA ASN A 423 -11.99 -8.77 -25.39
C ASN A 423 -12.39 -10.20 -25.02
N ASP A 424 -13.48 -10.70 -25.62
CA ASP A 424 -13.93 -12.08 -25.50
C ASP A 424 -13.53 -12.87 -26.76
N PRO A 425 -12.48 -13.70 -26.70
CA PRO A 425 -12.01 -14.47 -27.84
C PRO A 425 -12.87 -15.70 -28.14
N ARG A 426 -13.91 -16.00 -27.34
CA ARG A 426 -14.84 -17.10 -27.64
C ARG A 426 -15.64 -16.75 -28.89
N PRO A 427 -16.04 -17.75 -29.71
CA PRO A 427 -16.91 -17.50 -30.83
C PRO A 427 -18.24 -16.92 -30.33
N SER A 428 -18.63 -15.74 -30.82
CA SER A 428 -19.96 -15.20 -30.55
C SER A 428 -20.98 -16.26 -30.96
N SER A 429 -21.86 -16.68 -30.05
CA SER A 429 -22.95 -17.57 -30.42
C SER A 429 -23.83 -16.85 -31.43
N GLU A 430 -23.64 -17.12 -32.71
CA GLU A 430 -24.53 -16.61 -33.75
C GLU A 430 -25.93 -17.13 -33.43
N ASN A 431 -26.80 -16.19 -33.08
CA ASN A 431 -28.22 -16.42 -32.89
C ASN A 431 -28.84 -16.72 -34.27
N GLY A 432 -28.67 -17.96 -34.74
CA GLY A 432 -29.23 -18.49 -35.99
C GLY A 432 -30.73 -18.76 -35.89
N ASN A 433 -31.51 -17.76 -35.50
CA ASN A 433 -32.95 -17.74 -35.70
C ASN A 433 -33.23 -17.39 -37.17
N GLY A 434 -33.17 -18.40 -38.05
CA GLY A 434 -33.45 -18.31 -39.48
C GLY A 434 -34.65 -19.14 -39.90
N GLY A 435 -35.78 -19.00 -39.21
CA GLY A 435 -37.05 -19.57 -39.64
C GLY A 435 -37.68 -18.78 -40.80
N GLY A 436 -37.67 -19.36 -42.00
CA GLY A 436 -38.72 -19.26 -43.03
C GLY A 436 -38.74 -18.04 -43.98
N GLN A 437 -38.61 -18.29 -45.29
CA GLN A 437 -39.66 -18.13 -46.33
C GLN A 437 -39.10 -18.17 -47.78
N GLY A 438 -39.78 -18.93 -48.65
CA GLY A 438 -39.85 -18.78 -50.13
C GLY A 438 -38.66 -19.33 -50.94
N ARG A 439 -38.81 -20.18 -51.96
CA ARG A 439 -39.94 -20.54 -52.83
C ARG A 439 -39.81 -21.99 -53.29
#